data_AF-A0A941S2C1-F1
#
_entry.id   AF-A0A941S2C1-F1
#
_cell.length_a   1.000
_cell.length_b   1.000
_cell.length_c   1.000
_cell.angle_alpha   90.00
_cell.angle_beta   90.00
_cell.angle_gamma   90.00
#
_symmetry.space_group_name_H-M   'P 1'
#
loop_
_entity.id
_entity.type
_entity.pdbx_description
1 polymer ?
#
loop_
_entity_poly.entity_id
_entity_poly.type
_entity_poly.pdbx_seq_one_letter_code
_entity_poly.pdbx_strand_id
1 'polypeptide(L)' 'MTLDRPYFFCGIGGSGMLPLALILRGRGAAVSGSDRALDQGRMPEKFDFLRAQAI' A
#
# COMPACT_ATOMS: atom_id res chain seq x y z
N MET A 1 1.36 -20.92 -1.77
CA MET A 1 0.51 -20.30 -2.81
C MET A 1 0.98 -18.87 -2.97
N THR A 2 1.64 -18.55 -4.07
CA THR A 2 1.94 -17.17 -4.43
C THR A 2 0.66 -16.51 -4.92
N LEU A 3 0.45 -15.25 -4.53
CA LEU A 3 -0.65 -14.45 -5.06
C LEU A 3 -0.18 -13.84 -6.39
N ASP A 4 -0.47 -14.52 -7.49
CA ASP A 4 0.10 -14.20 -8.82
C ASP A 4 -0.55 -12.97 -9.48
N ARG A 5 -1.59 -12.42 -8.87
CA ARG A 5 -2.33 -11.25 -9.39
C ARG A 5 -1.86 -9.98 -8.70
N PRO A 6 -1.62 -8.88 -9.43
CA PRO A 6 -1.36 -7.58 -8.83
C PRO A 6 -2.62 -7.03 -8.15
N TYR A 7 -2.42 -6.33 -7.02
CA TYR A 7 -3.46 -5.65 -6.27
C TYR A 7 -3.26 -4.14 -6.30
N PHE A 8 -4.36 -3.41 -6.43
CA PHE A 8 -4.39 -1.96 -6.37
C PHE A 8 -5.34 -1.49 -5.27
N PHE A 9 -4.84 -0.69 -4.32
CA PHE A 9 -5.64 -0.10 -3.25
C PHE A 9 -5.92 1.38 -3.54
N CYS A 10 -7.19 1.74 -3.66
CA CYS A 10 -7.63 3.14 -3.67
C CYS A 10 -7.82 3.61 -2.22
N GLY A 11 -7.05 4.60 -1.79
CA GLY A 11 -6.97 5.04 -0.39
C GLY A 11 -6.03 4.19 0.47
N ILE A 12 -4.86 3.84 -0.08
CA ILE A 12 -3.91 2.90 0.54
C ILE A 12 -3.37 3.36 1.91
N GLY A 13 -3.36 4.68 2.18
CA GLY A 13 -2.91 5.25 3.44
C GLY A 13 -3.96 5.20 4.57
N GLY A 14 -5.17 4.71 4.28
CA GLY A 14 -6.25 4.52 5.26
C GLY A 14 -5.90 3.45 6.30
N SER A 15 -6.40 3.62 7.53
CA SER A 15 -6.11 2.71 8.66
C SER A 15 -6.53 1.27 8.43
N GLY A 16 -7.55 1.02 7.60
CA GLY A 16 -7.96 -0.33 7.21
C GLY A 16 -7.23 -0.87 5.98
N MET A 17 -6.93 -0.01 5.00
CA MET A 17 -6.34 -0.44 3.73
C MET A 17 -4.85 -0.73 3.85
N LEU A 18 -4.10 0.07 4.63
CA LEU A 18 -2.67 -0.12 4.81
C LEU A 18 -2.32 -1.51 5.39
N PRO A 19 -2.96 -1.98 6.48
CA PRO A 19 -2.68 -3.33 6.99
C PRO A 19 -3.00 -4.44 5.97
N LEU A 20 -4.07 -4.28 5.18
CA LEU A 20 -4.42 -5.25 4.14
C LEU A 20 -3.38 -5.29 3.01
N ALA A 21 -2.90 -4.13 2.57
CA ALA A 21 -1.82 -4.01 1.60
C ALA A 21 -0.56 -4.73 2.08
N LEU A 22 -0.17 -4.54 3.36
CA LEU A 22 0.98 -5.21 3.96
C LEU A 22 0.80 -6.73 4.05
N ILE A 23 -0.39 -7.22 4.42
CA ILE A 23 -0.68 -8.67 4.48
C ILE A 23 -0.53 -9.31 3.10
N LEU A 24 -1.06 -8.66 2.05
CA LEU A 24 -0.93 -9.17 0.68
C LEU A 24 0.52 -9.13 0.21
N ARG A 25 1.25 -8.05 0.51
CA ARG A 25 2.67 -7.94 0.23
C ARG A 25 3.48 -9.04 0.92
N GLY A 26 3.23 -9.29 2.20
CA GLY A 26 3.87 -10.36 2.98
C GLY A 26 3.53 -11.77 2.49
N ARG A 27 2.42 -11.94 1.76
CA ARG A 27 2.06 -13.18 1.04
C ARG A 27 2.69 -13.28 -0.35
N GLY A 28 3.53 -12.33 -0.74
CA GLY A 28 4.24 -12.30 -2.02
C GLY A 28 3.46 -11.66 -3.17
N ALA A 29 2.34 -10.98 -2.90
CA ALA A 29 1.61 -10.26 -3.94
C ALA A 29 2.37 -9.00 -4.39
N ALA A 30 2.18 -8.62 -5.66
CA ALA A 30 2.47 -7.28 -6.13
C ALA A 30 1.35 -6.34 -5.67
N VAL A 31 1.71 -5.26 -4.97
CA VAL A 31 0.75 -4.31 -4.40
C VAL A 31 1.14 -2.91 -4.83
N SER A 32 0.14 -2.11 -5.19
CA SER A 32 0.26 -0.69 -5.52
C SER A 32 -0.97 0.04 -5.00
N GLY A 33 -0.96 1.37 -4.97
CA GLY A 33 -2.14 2.12 -4.59
C GLY A 33 -2.05 3.62 -4.78
N SER A 34 -3.17 4.28 -4.56
CA SER A 34 -3.31 5.74 -4.56
C SER A 34 -3.86 6.23 -3.22
N ASP A 35 -3.62 7.50 -2.89
CA ASP A 35 -4.24 8.13 -1.74
C ASP A 35 -4.27 9.65 -1.89
N ARG A 36 -5.41 10.27 -1.57
CA ARG A 36 -5.55 11.72 -1.63
C ARG A 36 -4.60 12.44 -0.66
N ALA A 37 -4.31 11.85 0.50
CA ALA A 37 -3.37 12.44 1.45
C ALA A 37 -1.96 12.50 0.87
N LEU A 38 -1.56 11.50 0.07
CA LEU A 38 -0.30 11.53 -0.67
C LEU A 38 -0.29 12.64 -1.71
N ASP A 39 -1.36 12.75 -2.51
CA ASP A 39 -1.49 13.79 -3.55
C ASP A 39 -1.42 15.20 -2.95
N GLN A 40 -1.91 15.37 -1.72
CA GLN A 40 -1.84 16.62 -0.95
C GLN A 40 -0.50 16.84 -0.23
N GLY A 41 0.45 15.92 -0.33
CA GLY A 41 1.74 15.99 0.39
C GLY A 41 1.61 15.84 1.91
N ARG A 42 0.55 15.21 2.41
CA ARG A 42 0.29 14.99 3.84
C ARG A 42 0.84 13.63 4.27
N MET A 43 1.25 13.52 5.54
CA MET A 43 1.74 12.26 6.13
C MET A 43 2.90 11.62 5.36
N PRO A 44 3.97 12.35 5.00
CA PRO A 44 5.05 11.85 4.15
C PRO A 44 5.69 10.56 4.71
N GLU A 45 5.93 10.51 6.02
CA GLU A 45 6.50 9.34 6.70
C GLU A 45 5.68 8.05 6.48
N LYS A 46 4.34 8.17 6.42
CA LYS A 46 3.47 7.02 6.17
C LYS A 46 3.67 6.47 4.75
N PHE A 47 3.78 7.36 3.77
CA PHE A 47 3.94 6.96 2.38
C PHE A 47 5.37 6.51 2.08
N ASP A 48 6.37 7.07 2.78
CA ASP A 48 7.75 6.58 2.73
C ASP A 48 7.87 5.18 3.33
N PHE A 49 7.14 4.92 4.43
CA PHE A 49 7.02 3.58 4.97
C PHE A 49 6.42 2.60 3.94
N LEU A 50 5.34 2.96 3.24
CA LEU A 50 4.77 2.12 2.18
C LEU A 50 5.78 1.85 1.03
N ARG A 51 6.47 2.89 0.55
CA ARG A 51 7.50 2.77 -0.49
C ARG A 51 8.64 1.84 -0.06
N ALA A 52 9.06 1.90 1.21
CA ALA A 52 10.09 1.03 1.75
C ALA A 52 9.69 -0.45 1.74
N GLN A 53 8.38 -0.77 1.66
CA GLN A 53 7.87 -2.13 1.49
C GLN A 53 7.72 -2.55 0.02
N ALA A 54 8.18 -1.71 -0.92
CA ALA A 54 7.93 -1.81 -2.35
C ALA A 54 6.42 -1.85 -2.69
N ILE A 55 5.67 -0.95 -2.06
CA ILE A 55 4.23 -0.67 -2.29
C ILE A 55 4.07 0.76 -2.80
#